data_AF-A0A7D5NDG6-F1
#
_entry.id   AF-A0A7D5NDG6-F1
#
_cell.length_a   1.000
_cell.length_b   1.000
_cell.length_c   1.000
_cell.angle_alpha   90.00
_cell.angle_beta   90.00
_cell.angle_gamma   90.00
#
_symmetry.space_group_name_H-M   'P 1'
#
loop_
_entity.id
_entity.type
_entity.pdbx_description
1 polymer ?
#
loop_
_entity_poly.entity_id
_entity_poly.type
_entity_poly.pdbx_seq_one_letter_code
_entity_poly.pdbx_strand_id
1 'polypeptide(L)'
;MKNLYKSTGKESVNDPDQVDTFVDTSTVIESSTERQQIGARMKAARTYLGLSQSNFCVQSGYNVRTYQRNEEGRNEAGITLGAAFVRAGINANWLLTGEGPMRIEDLAGAETPGAFDRERMAAAIEALEEVLTEAKRTMAPARKAQVLLAAYDLLEEPSATREKVMQLLKFAA
;
A
#
# COMPACT_ATOMS: atom_id res chain seq x y z
N MET A 1 -17.53 70.71 37.34
CA MET A 1 -17.08 69.32 37.56
C MET A 1 -15.66 69.21 37.01
N LYS A 2 -14.69 68.89 37.88
CA LYS A 2 -13.25 68.95 37.59
C LYS A 2 -12.72 67.59 37.09
N ASN A 3 -11.93 67.64 36.03
CA ASN A 3 -11.03 66.57 35.57
C ASN A 3 -9.96 66.27 36.63
N LEU A 4 -9.64 64.99 36.82
CA LEU A 4 -8.33 64.52 37.30
C LEU A 4 -8.14 63.05 36.89
N TYR A 5 -7.39 62.85 35.81
CA TYR A 5 -6.71 61.61 35.48
C TYR A 5 -5.69 61.29 36.58
N LYS A 6 -5.69 60.06 37.09
CA LYS A 6 -4.48 59.43 37.64
C LYS A 6 -4.25 58.09 36.95
N SER A 7 -3.18 58.10 36.17
CA SER A 7 -2.44 56.96 35.67
C SER A 7 -1.79 56.22 36.84
N THR A 8 -1.98 54.90 36.90
CA THR A 8 -0.99 53.96 37.42
C THR A 8 -1.13 52.68 36.61
N GLY A 9 -0.19 52.46 35.69
CA GLY A 9 -0.01 51.17 35.05
C GLY A 9 0.53 50.13 36.04
N LYS A 10 0.32 48.86 35.68
CA LYS A 10 1.31 47.80 35.76
C LYS A 10 0.89 46.68 34.80
N GLU A 11 1.66 46.61 33.72
CA GLU A 11 2.04 45.44 32.90
C GLU A 11 1.24 44.15 33.14
N SER A 12 0.38 43.83 32.18
CA SER A 12 0.00 42.45 31.91
C SER A 12 1.02 41.88 30.92
N VAL A 13 1.90 41.05 31.44
CA VAL A 13 2.86 40.22 30.72
C VAL A 13 2.13 39.46 29.62
N ASN A 14 2.56 39.67 28.37
CA ASN A 14 2.22 38.79 27.26
C ASN A 14 2.92 37.45 27.55
N ASP A 15 2.13 36.42 27.84
CA ASP A 15 2.60 35.05 28.05
C ASP A 15 3.08 34.48 26.69
N PRO A 16 4.36 34.13 26.52
CA PRO A 16 4.92 33.71 25.24
C PRO A 16 4.64 32.24 24.89
N ASP A 17 3.81 31.53 25.64
CA ASP A 17 3.46 30.12 25.38
C ASP A 17 2.34 29.92 24.32
N GLN A 18 2.16 30.87 23.39
CA GLN A 18 1.56 30.52 22.11
C GLN A 18 2.57 29.66 21.34
N VAL A 19 2.45 28.35 21.51
CA VAL A 19 3.04 27.34 20.63
C VAL A 19 2.42 27.56 19.26
N ASP A 20 3.03 28.44 18.47
CA ASP A 20 2.75 28.63 17.06
C ASP A 20 3.16 27.32 16.37
N THR A 21 2.22 26.38 16.31
CA THR A 21 2.41 25.13 15.58
C THR A 21 2.51 25.52 14.11
N PHE A 22 3.75 25.73 13.66
CA PHE A 22 4.09 25.94 12.27
C PHE A 22 3.80 24.63 11.53
N VAL A 23 2.54 24.43 11.16
CA VAL A 23 2.12 23.29 10.37
C VAL A 23 2.78 23.47 9.00
N ASP A 24 3.75 22.61 8.70
CA ASP A 24 4.39 22.56 7.40
C ASP A 24 3.31 22.42 6.32
N THR A 25 3.22 23.44 5.47
CA THR A 25 2.22 23.52 4.40
C THR A 25 2.39 22.35 3.42
N SER A 26 3.60 21.80 3.30
CA SER A 26 3.91 20.61 2.50
C SER A 26 3.12 19.39 2.99
N THR A 27 3.09 19.16 4.31
CA THR A 27 2.36 18.06 4.95
C THR A 27 0.84 18.17 4.75
N VAL A 28 0.30 19.39 4.77
CA VAL A 28 -1.14 19.63 4.54
C VAL A 28 -1.51 19.30 3.09
N ILE A 29 -0.67 19.70 2.13
CA ILE A 29 -0.87 19.44 0.70
C ILE A 29 -0.81 17.93 0.42
N GLU A 30 0.16 17.21 0.98
CA GLU A 30 0.29 15.76 0.83
C GLU A 30 -0.94 15.01 1.35
N SER A 31 -1.37 15.30 2.58
CA SER A 31 -2.56 14.67 3.15
C SER A 31 -3.84 14.96 2.35
N SER A 32 -3.94 16.15 1.73
CA SER A 32 -5.07 16.52 0.89
C SER A 32 -5.08 15.76 -0.44
N THR A 33 -3.90 15.53 -0.99
CA THR A 33 -3.71 14.79 -2.25
C THR A 33 -4.05 13.31 -2.04
N GLU A 34 -3.61 12.73 -0.93
CA GLU A 34 -3.94 11.35 -0.56
C GLU A 34 -5.45 11.14 -0.38
N ARG A 35 -6.13 12.05 0.34
CA ARG A 35 -7.59 12.01 0.51
C ARG A 35 -8.33 12.09 -0.84
N GLN A 36 -7.86 12.93 -1.76
CA GLN A 36 -8.45 13.03 -3.10
C GLN A 36 -8.28 11.73 -3.90
N GLN A 37 -7.11 11.08 -3.81
CA GLN A 37 -6.86 9.80 -4.47
C GLN A 37 -7.74 8.69 -3.90
N ILE A 38 -7.88 8.60 -2.57
CA ILE A 38 -8.79 7.65 -1.92
C ILE A 38 -10.24 7.92 -2.36
N GLY A 39 -10.66 9.19 -2.36
CA GLY A 39 -12.01 9.58 -2.81
C GLY A 39 -12.30 9.19 -4.26
N ALA A 40 -11.31 9.36 -5.15
CA ALA A 40 -11.40 8.92 -6.54
C ALA A 40 -11.56 7.40 -6.66
N ARG A 41 -10.81 6.62 -5.86
CA ARG A 41 -10.92 5.15 -5.81
C ARG A 41 -12.27 4.68 -5.25
N MET A 42 -12.79 5.33 -4.22
CA MET A 42 -14.15 5.08 -3.71
C MET A 42 -15.21 5.29 -4.80
N LYS A 43 -15.10 6.38 -5.56
CA LYS A 43 -16.00 6.66 -6.69
C LYS A 43 -15.89 5.60 -7.78
N ALA A 44 -14.68 5.18 -8.13
CA ALA A 44 -14.45 4.14 -9.12
C ALA A 44 -15.07 2.79 -8.67
N ALA A 45 -14.81 2.37 -7.43
CA ALA A 45 -15.38 1.15 -6.86
C ALA A 45 -16.91 1.19 -6.81
N ARG A 46 -17.52 2.28 -6.34
CA ARG A 46 -18.98 2.43 -6.31
C ARG A 46 -19.58 2.39 -7.72
N THR A 47 -18.95 3.04 -8.68
CA THR A 47 -19.41 3.06 -10.07
C THR A 47 -19.32 1.68 -10.70
N TYR A 48 -18.24 0.94 -10.41
CA TYR A 48 -18.08 -0.46 -10.82
C TYR A 48 -19.21 -1.35 -10.27
N LEU A 49 -19.61 -1.14 -9.01
CA LEU A 49 -20.75 -1.84 -8.41
C LEU A 49 -22.12 -1.44 -9.01
N GLY A 50 -22.16 -0.48 -9.95
CA GLY A 50 -23.39 0.01 -10.56
C GLY A 50 -24.26 0.86 -9.62
N LEU A 51 -23.66 1.41 -8.55
CA LEU A 51 -24.41 2.12 -7.50
C LEU A 51 -24.31 3.64 -7.65
N SER A 52 -25.42 4.34 -7.41
CA SER A 52 -25.40 5.78 -7.14
C SER A 52 -24.84 6.03 -5.73
N GLN A 53 -24.39 7.27 -5.43
CA GLN A 53 -23.95 7.64 -4.08
C GLN A 53 -25.04 7.36 -3.03
N SER A 54 -26.30 7.68 -3.37
CA SER A 54 -27.44 7.44 -2.49
C SER A 54 -27.69 5.94 -2.27
N ASN A 55 -27.66 5.12 -3.34
CA ASN A 55 -27.90 3.68 -3.21
C ASN A 55 -26.79 3.00 -2.39
N PHE A 56 -25.54 3.38 -2.61
CA PHE A 56 -24.43 2.87 -1.80
C PHE A 56 -24.61 3.23 -0.32
N CYS A 57 -25.00 4.48 -0.01
CA CYS A 57 -25.25 4.93 1.35
C CYS A 57 -26.41 4.18 2.02
N VAL A 58 -27.49 3.92 1.31
CA VAL A 58 -28.62 3.11 1.79
C VAL A 58 -28.16 1.69 2.14
N GLN A 59 -27.36 1.06 1.27
CA GLN A 59 -26.85 -0.29 1.51
C GLN A 59 -25.83 -0.36 2.65
N SER A 60 -25.00 0.68 2.81
CA SER A 60 -23.91 0.72 3.79
C SER A 60 -24.30 1.36 5.12
N GLY A 61 -25.50 1.95 5.23
CA GLY A 61 -25.94 2.69 6.42
C GLY A 61 -25.21 4.02 6.63
N TYR A 62 -24.61 4.60 5.58
CA TYR A 62 -23.83 5.82 5.66
C TYR A 62 -24.66 7.08 5.34
N ASN A 63 -24.24 8.23 5.86
CA ASN A 63 -24.85 9.50 5.48
C ASN A 63 -24.37 9.95 4.09
N VAL A 64 -25.31 10.28 3.19
CA VAL A 64 -25.03 10.67 1.79
C VAL A 64 -24.11 11.91 1.69
N ARG A 65 -24.34 12.93 2.53
CA ARG A 65 -23.54 14.16 2.50
C ARG A 65 -22.11 13.91 2.98
N THR A 66 -21.95 13.11 4.02
CA THR A 66 -20.62 12.69 4.50
C THR A 66 -19.90 11.87 3.43
N TYR A 67 -20.59 10.91 2.82
CA TYR A 67 -20.04 10.08 1.76
C TYR A 67 -19.58 10.91 0.55
N GLN A 68 -20.39 11.88 0.11
CA GLN A 68 -20.03 12.78 -0.99
C GLN A 68 -18.74 13.55 -0.69
N ARG A 69 -18.59 14.08 0.53
CA ARG A 69 -17.37 14.79 0.94
C ARG A 69 -16.13 13.89 0.97
N ASN A 70 -16.31 12.62 1.31
CA ASN A 70 -15.23 11.63 1.26
C ASN A 70 -14.82 11.32 -0.19
N GLU A 71 -15.77 11.12 -1.11
CA GLU A 71 -15.45 10.95 -2.54
C GLU A 71 -14.76 12.17 -3.14
N GLU A 72 -15.08 13.37 -2.66
CA GLU A 72 -14.42 14.63 -3.05
C GLU A 72 -13.05 14.85 -2.37
N GLY A 73 -12.64 13.98 -1.44
CA GLY A 73 -11.40 14.14 -0.67
C GLY A 73 -11.42 15.29 0.35
N ARG A 74 -12.59 15.90 0.60
CA ARG A 74 -12.73 17.00 1.58
C ARG A 74 -12.66 16.53 3.02
N ASN A 75 -13.04 15.28 3.26
CA ASN A 75 -13.03 14.62 4.57
C ASN A 75 -12.25 13.31 4.48
N GLU A 76 -11.73 12.88 5.63
CA GLU A 76 -11.12 11.56 5.76
C GLU A 76 -12.18 10.45 5.72
N ALA A 77 -11.91 9.41 4.94
CA ALA A 77 -12.75 8.23 4.89
C ALA A 77 -12.52 7.36 6.14
N GLY A 78 -13.50 7.33 7.04
CA GLY A 78 -13.42 6.52 8.26
C GLY A 78 -13.38 5.01 7.99
N ILE A 79 -12.82 4.25 8.93
CA ILE A 79 -12.66 2.79 8.83
C ILE A 79 -13.96 2.03 8.55
N THR A 80 -15.09 2.51 9.07
CA THR A 80 -16.42 1.89 8.86
C THR A 80 -16.89 2.01 7.42
N LEU A 81 -16.50 3.08 6.72
CA LEU A 81 -16.74 3.25 5.29
C LEU A 81 -15.87 2.32 4.46
N GLY A 82 -14.58 2.20 4.81
CA GLY A 82 -13.69 1.20 4.20
C GLY A 82 -14.25 -0.22 4.36
N ALA A 83 -14.72 -0.58 5.56
CA ALA A 83 -15.34 -1.87 5.82
C ALA A 83 -16.62 -2.10 4.97
N ALA A 84 -17.37 -1.04 4.63
CA ALA A 84 -18.53 -1.16 3.74
C ALA A 84 -18.12 -1.54 2.31
N PHE A 85 -17.04 -0.99 1.79
CA PHE A 85 -16.48 -1.38 0.49
C PHE A 85 -15.97 -2.83 0.50
N VAL A 86 -15.29 -3.25 1.57
CA VAL A 86 -14.82 -4.64 1.73
C VAL A 86 -15.99 -5.62 1.72
N ARG A 87 -17.08 -5.32 2.46
CA ARG A 87 -18.31 -6.15 2.42
C ARG A 87 -18.97 -6.18 1.04
N ALA A 88 -18.78 -5.14 0.24
CA ALA A 88 -19.22 -5.07 -1.16
C ALA A 88 -18.27 -5.77 -2.14
N GLY A 89 -17.22 -6.46 -1.67
CA GLY A 89 -16.28 -7.23 -2.49
C GLY A 89 -15.07 -6.47 -3.01
N ILE A 90 -14.82 -5.26 -2.49
CA ILE A 90 -13.69 -4.41 -2.90
C ILE A 90 -12.47 -4.67 -2.02
N ASN A 91 -11.31 -4.80 -2.66
CA ASN A 91 -10.04 -5.00 -2.00
C ASN A 91 -9.63 -3.73 -1.23
N ALA A 92 -9.41 -3.87 0.08
CA ALA A 92 -8.99 -2.77 0.94
C ALA A 92 -7.63 -2.20 0.53
N ASN A 93 -6.67 -3.05 0.10
CA ASN A 93 -5.36 -2.60 -0.34
C ASN A 93 -5.50 -1.66 -1.54
N TRP A 94 -6.18 -2.12 -2.59
CA TRP A 94 -6.44 -1.28 -3.76
C TRP A 94 -7.17 0.00 -3.39
N LEU A 95 -8.18 -0.05 -2.51
CA LEU A 95 -8.92 1.15 -2.11
C LEU A 95 -8.02 2.19 -1.42
N LEU A 96 -7.08 1.74 -0.58
CA LEU A 96 -6.23 2.60 0.23
C LEU A 96 -4.98 3.07 -0.52
N THR A 97 -4.30 2.16 -1.26
CA THR A 97 -3.01 2.43 -1.90
C THR A 97 -3.10 2.56 -3.41
N GLY A 98 -4.13 1.99 -4.03
CA GLY A 98 -4.24 1.85 -5.48
C GLY A 98 -3.51 0.62 -6.04
N GLU A 99 -2.88 -0.19 -5.19
CA GLU A 99 -2.09 -1.35 -5.61
C GLU A 99 -2.90 -2.65 -5.62
N GLY A 100 -2.59 -3.51 -6.59
CA GLY A 100 -3.28 -4.77 -6.80
C GLY A 100 -4.65 -4.60 -7.49
N PRO A 101 -5.47 -5.66 -7.53
CA PRO A 101 -6.76 -5.60 -8.18
C PRO A 101 -7.81 -4.90 -7.30
N MET A 102 -8.79 -4.25 -7.94
CA MET A 102 -9.91 -3.58 -7.26
C MET A 102 -10.76 -4.54 -6.43
N ARG A 103 -10.92 -5.79 -6.87
CA ARG A 103 -11.85 -6.74 -6.28
C ARG A 103 -11.11 -7.81 -5.49
N ILE A 104 -11.76 -8.30 -4.45
CA ILE A 104 -11.22 -9.37 -3.62
C ILE A 104 -11.10 -10.68 -4.41
N GLU A 105 -12.04 -10.98 -5.31
CA GLU A 105 -12.00 -12.23 -6.09
C GLU A 105 -10.83 -12.28 -7.08
N ASP A 106 -10.37 -11.13 -7.55
CA ASP A 106 -9.25 -11.01 -8.47
C ASP A 106 -7.89 -11.17 -7.77
N LEU A 107 -7.85 -11.18 -6.42
CA LEU A 107 -6.62 -11.40 -5.65
C LEU A 107 -5.99 -12.76 -5.92
N ALA A 108 -6.79 -13.79 -6.21
CA ALA A 108 -6.28 -15.13 -6.46
C ALA A 108 -5.51 -15.26 -7.79
N GLY A 109 -5.73 -14.33 -8.73
CA GLY A 109 -5.02 -14.28 -10.02
C GLY A 109 -4.03 -13.12 -10.16
N ALA A 110 -4.04 -12.17 -9.22
CA ALA A 110 -3.03 -11.13 -9.15
C ALA A 110 -1.77 -11.72 -8.52
N GLU A 111 -0.72 -11.88 -9.34
CA GLU A 111 0.63 -12.11 -8.85
C GLU A 111 0.93 -11.06 -7.78
N THR A 112 0.91 -11.47 -6.53
CA THR A 112 1.24 -10.56 -5.42
C THR A 112 2.75 -10.34 -5.52
N PRO A 113 3.23 -9.11 -5.73
CA PRO A 113 4.67 -8.86 -5.75
C PRO A 113 5.26 -9.36 -4.43
N GLY A 114 6.18 -10.33 -4.49
CA GLY A 114 6.79 -10.96 -3.32
C GLY A 114 6.06 -12.19 -2.76
N ALA A 115 5.00 -12.71 -3.41
CA ALA A 115 4.51 -14.05 -3.09
C ALA A 115 5.56 -15.10 -3.45
N PHE A 116 5.71 -16.10 -2.58
CA PHE A 116 6.60 -17.23 -2.81
C PHE A 116 6.11 -18.05 -4.02
N ASP A 117 6.85 -17.96 -5.12
CA ASP A 117 6.54 -18.69 -6.35
C ASP A 117 7.05 -20.14 -6.24
N ARG A 118 6.09 -21.05 -6.09
CA ARG A 118 6.37 -22.49 -5.92
C ARG A 118 6.96 -23.11 -7.18
N GLU A 119 6.53 -22.67 -8.36
CA GLU A 119 7.01 -23.20 -9.64
C GLU A 119 8.45 -22.75 -9.89
N ARG A 120 8.73 -21.48 -9.62
CA ARG A 120 10.09 -20.93 -9.68
C ARG A 120 11.04 -21.61 -8.70
N MET A 121 10.60 -21.87 -7.47
CA MET A 121 11.42 -22.61 -6.49
C MET A 121 11.68 -24.06 -6.96
N ALA A 122 10.66 -24.75 -7.48
CA ALA A 122 10.85 -26.09 -8.02
C ALA A 122 11.88 -26.10 -9.16
N ALA A 123 11.77 -25.15 -10.10
CA ALA A 123 12.72 -25.01 -11.20
C ALA A 123 14.16 -24.75 -10.73
N ALA A 124 14.35 -23.93 -9.69
CA ALA A 124 15.67 -23.67 -9.10
C ALA A 124 16.28 -24.93 -8.46
N ILE A 125 15.45 -25.72 -7.76
CA ILE A 125 15.87 -26.99 -7.13
C ILE A 125 16.29 -28.00 -8.20
N GLU A 126 15.44 -28.23 -9.20
CA GLU A 126 15.72 -29.19 -10.27
C GLU A 126 17.00 -28.83 -11.04
N ALA A 127 17.17 -27.55 -11.40
CA ALA A 127 18.36 -27.09 -12.11
C ALA A 127 19.65 -27.34 -11.29
N LEU A 128 19.61 -27.13 -9.97
CA LEU A 128 20.77 -27.40 -9.12
C LEU A 128 21.05 -28.90 -8.96
N GLU A 129 20.02 -29.72 -8.76
CA GLU A 129 20.19 -31.18 -8.63
C GLU A 129 20.71 -31.80 -9.92
N GLU A 130 20.22 -31.35 -11.09
CA GLU A 130 20.72 -31.76 -12.40
C GLU A 130 22.22 -31.47 -12.52
N VAL A 131 22.64 -30.23 -12.20
CA VAL A 131 24.06 -29.85 -12.28
C VAL A 131 24.93 -30.64 -11.31
N LEU A 132 24.50 -30.83 -10.07
CA LEU A 132 25.25 -31.61 -9.08
C LEU A 132 25.37 -33.08 -9.49
N THR A 133 24.30 -33.65 -10.05
CA THR A 133 24.28 -35.02 -10.55
C THR A 133 25.19 -35.19 -11.76
N GLU A 134 25.10 -34.30 -12.75
CA GLU A 134 25.98 -34.28 -13.93
C GLU A 134 27.46 -34.16 -13.53
N ALA A 135 27.76 -33.26 -12.60
CA ALA A 135 29.11 -33.03 -12.12
C ALA A 135 29.61 -34.14 -11.16
N LYS A 136 28.73 -35.04 -10.70
CA LYS A 136 29.00 -36.03 -9.65
C LYS A 136 29.55 -35.40 -8.36
N ARG A 137 29.03 -34.22 -7.99
CA ARG A 137 29.46 -33.45 -6.82
C ARG A 137 28.37 -33.42 -5.76
N THR A 138 28.80 -33.31 -4.51
CA THR A 138 27.90 -33.06 -3.39
C THR A 138 28.19 -31.68 -2.81
N MET A 139 27.15 -31.04 -2.29
CA MET A 139 27.25 -29.70 -1.70
C MET A 139 26.74 -29.74 -0.26
N ALA A 140 27.44 -29.07 0.65
CA ALA A 140 26.99 -28.92 2.03
C ALA A 140 25.63 -28.18 2.07
N PRO A 141 24.71 -28.54 2.99
CA PRO A 141 23.34 -28.00 3.00
C PRO A 141 23.27 -26.47 3.00
N ALA A 142 24.12 -25.80 3.80
CA ALA A 142 24.17 -24.35 3.86
C ALA A 142 24.55 -23.69 2.52
N ARG A 143 25.57 -24.23 1.83
CA ARG A 143 25.98 -23.72 0.52
C ARG A 143 24.93 -24.02 -0.54
N LYS A 144 24.29 -25.20 -0.47
CA LYS A 144 23.18 -25.58 -1.36
C LYS A 144 22.02 -24.59 -1.24
N ALA A 145 21.62 -24.23 -0.02
CA ALA A 145 20.58 -23.24 0.21
C ALA A 145 20.94 -21.86 -0.37
N GLN A 146 22.18 -21.39 -0.20
CA GLN A 146 22.62 -20.12 -0.78
C GLN A 146 22.53 -20.11 -2.31
N VAL A 147 22.98 -21.18 -2.95
CA VAL A 147 22.94 -21.32 -4.41
C VAL A 147 21.49 -21.42 -4.91
N LEU A 148 20.61 -22.11 -4.18
CA LEU A 148 19.17 -22.18 -4.51
C LEU A 148 18.49 -20.81 -4.46
N LEU A 149 18.75 -20.02 -3.41
CA LEU A 149 18.20 -18.67 -3.30
C LEU A 149 18.68 -17.78 -4.46
N ALA A 150 19.97 -17.80 -4.78
CA ALA A 150 20.50 -17.05 -5.91
C ALA A 150 19.89 -17.49 -7.26
N ALA A 151 19.69 -18.80 -7.46
CA ALA A 151 19.03 -19.32 -8.66
C ALA A 151 17.55 -18.91 -8.73
N TYR A 152 16.83 -18.92 -7.61
CA TYR A 152 15.45 -18.47 -7.51
C TYR A 152 15.30 -16.99 -7.84
N ASP A 153 16.17 -16.14 -7.31
CA ASP A 153 16.18 -14.69 -7.57
C ASP A 153 16.50 -14.41 -9.05
N LEU A 154 17.46 -15.13 -9.64
CA LEU A 154 17.79 -14.99 -11.06
C LEU A 154 16.60 -15.35 -11.96
N LEU A 155 15.82 -16.38 -11.62
CA LEU A 155 14.66 -16.79 -12.41
C LEU A 155 13.49 -15.78 -12.36
N GLU A 156 13.53 -14.80 -11.45
CA GLU A 156 12.57 -13.68 -11.45
C GLU A 156 12.86 -12.67 -12.57
N GLU A 157 14.11 -12.58 -13.03
CA GLU A 157 14.47 -11.63 -14.09
C GLU A 157 13.83 -12.03 -15.43
N PRO A 158 13.12 -11.13 -16.14
CA PRO A 158 12.47 -11.43 -17.42
C PRO A 158 13.41 -11.94 -18.52
N SER A 159 14.72 -11.69 -18.37
CA SER A 159 15.76 -12.08 -19.31
C SER A 159 16.43 -13.41 -18.98
N ALA A 160 16.18 -13.93 -17.77
CA ALA A 160 16.73 -15.20 -17.32
C ALA A 160 15.97 -16.36 -17.96
N THR A 161 16.72 -17.42 -18.24
CA THR A 161 16.18 -18.68 -18.76
C THR A 161 16.76 -19.79 -17.91
N ARG A 162 16.04 -20.91 -17.79
CA ARG A 162 16.52 -22.08 -17.07
C ARG A 162 17.91 -22.51 -17.55
N GLU A 163 18.15 -22.47 -18.86
CA GLU A 163 19.44 -22.80 -19.46
C GLU A 163 20.57 -21.87 -18.98
N LYS A 164 20.34 -20.56 -18.94
CA LYS A 164 21.34 -19.60 -18.43
C LYS A 164 21.64 -19.86 -16.95
N VAL A 165 20.62 -20.13 -16.14
CA VAL A 165 20.79 -20.46 -14.72
C VAL A 165 21.62 -21.73 -14.56
N MET A 166 21.32 -22.80 -15.33
CA MET A 166 22.13 -24.01 -15.31
C MET A 166 23.60 -23.77 -15.68
N GLN A 167 23.88 -22.91 -16.66
CA GLN A 167 25.26 -22.55 -17.02
C GLN A 167 25.98 -21.87 -15.85
N LEU A 168 25.33 -20.94 -15.15
CA LEU A 168 25.90 -20.28 -13.97
C LEU A 168 26.12 -21.27 -12.82
N LEU A 169 25.17 -22.17 -12.60
CA LEU A 169 25.27 -23.21 -11.58
C LEU A 169 26.45 -24.16 -11.84
N LYS A 170 26.76 -24.47 -13.10
CA LYS A 170 27.94 -25.28 -13.46
C LYS A 170 29.26 -24.64 -13.02
N PHE A 171 29.35 -23.31 -12.98
CA PHE A 171 30.52 -22.61 -12.45
C PHE A 171 30.56 -22.53 -10.92
N ALA A 172 29.40 -22.53 -10.26
CA ALA A 172 29.27 -22.40 -8.81
C ALA A 172 29.37 -23.73 -8.04
N ALA A 173 28.99 -24.83 -8.71
CA ALA A 173 29.04 -26.20 -8.20
C ALA A 173 30.48 -26.65 -7.95
#